data_AF-A0A1B9IL47-F1
#
_entry.id   AF-A0A1B9IL47-F1
#
_cell.length_a   1.000
_cell.length_b   1.000
_cell.length_c   1.000
_cell.angle_alpha   90.00
_cell.angle_beta   90.00
_cell.angle_gamma   90.00
#
_symmetry.space_group_name_H-M   'P 1'
#
loop_
_entity.id
_entity.type
_entity.pdbx_description
1 polymer ?
#
loop_
_entity_poly.entity_id
_entity_poly.type
_entity_poly.pdbx_seq_one_letter_code
_entity_poly.pdbx_strand_id
1 'polypeptide(L)'
;MSQGGYAVVDVDDEINDQGNGLEFKTFLPTDSNAPRATSPSPPDVPYSPFNLAYYQTYFDVDTNTVLKRVGMAMIPRSGFIVENCDGQIDLYGPFWTLTTLILVLYITSTLLSSITQYLQSSHASSNLPLLSTAVSVIYFYGLGLPAFLWGATKWLGVGEWGVAEALGLYGYSMGVYIPVSLLCLIPVGILRWVLVFGGAASSGYFLVQNIYPVLASADNKMTRLLIVAVIALHGGMALAIKVLFFS
;
A
#
# COMPACT_ATOMS: atom_id res chain seq x y z
N MET A 1 -37.46 -14.72 -52.16
CA MET A 1 -36.99 -13.75 -53.18
C MET A 1 -36.63 -12.47 -52.45
N SER A 2 -35.36 -12.09 -52.47
CA SER A 2 -34.79 -10.97 -51.73
C SER A 2 -35.18 -9.65 -52.40
N GLN A 3 -35.72 -8.69 -51.64
CA GLN A 3 -35.72 -7.29 -52.04
C GLN A 3 -34.73 -6.55 -51.14
N GLY A 4 -33.56 -6.26 -51.72
CA GLY A 4 -32.58 -5.37 -51.12
C GLY A 4 -33.09 -3.93 -51.19
N GLY A 5 -33.32 -3.32 -50.03
CA GLY A 5 -33.55 -1.88 -49.91
C GLY A 5 -32.20 -1.17 -49.86
N TYR A 6 -31.89 -0.38 -50.88
CA TYR A 6 -30.77 0.56 -50.82
C TYR A 6 -31.21 1.78 -50.01
N ALA A 7 -30.42 2.15 -49.01
CA ALA A 7 -30.55 3.43 -48.32
C ALA A 7 -29.94 4.52 -49.23
N VAL A 8 -30.75 5.51 -49.59
CA VAL A 8 -30.30 6.70 -50.31
C VAL A 8 -29.50 7.55 -49.32
N VAL A 9 -28.24 7.81 -49.66
CA VAL A 9 -27.37 8.73 -48.90
C VAL A 9 -27.44 10.06 -49.61
N ASP A 10 -28.16 11.02 -49.03
CA ASP A 10 -28.12 12.42 -49.47
C ASP A 10 -26.75 12.98 -49.05
N VAL A 11 -25.93 13.32 -50.05
CA VAL A 11 -24.58 13.87 -49.88
C VAL A 11 -24.69 15.39 -49.92
N ASP A 12 -25.36 15.98 -48.92
CA ASP A 12 -25.41 17.44 -48.76
C ASP A 12 -25.42 17.77 -47.26
N ASP A 13 -24.26 17.62 -46.62
CA ASP A 13 -23.97 18.34 -45.38
C ASP A 13 -22.63 19.05 -45.54
N GLU A 14 -22.73 20.39 -45.51
CA GLU A 14 -21.64 21.34 -45.68
C GLU A 14 -20.50 21.09 -44.69
N ILE A 15 -19.27 21.03 -45.22
CA ILE A 15 -18.05 20.99 -44.42
C ILE A 15 -17.85 22.37 -43.79
N ASN A 16 -18.37 22.56 -42.57
CA ASN A 16 -18.00 23.70 -41.75
C ASN A 16 -16.78 23.32 -40.90
N ASP A 17 -15.60 23.60 -41.47
CA ASP A 17 -14.30 23.40 -40.86
C ASP A 17 -14.07 24.49 -39.79
N GLN A 18 -14.38 24.19 -38.53
CA GLN A 18 -13.90 24.95 -37.38
C GLN A 18 -13.20 24.01 -36.41
N GLY A 19 -11.88 24.18 -36.32
CA GLY A 19 -10.98 23.28 -35.65
C GLY A 19 -11.27 23.05 -34.17
N ASN A 20 -11.19 21.78 -33.77
CA ASN A 20 -10.34 21.31 -32.69
C ASN A 20 -10.46 19.78 -32.56
N GLY A 21 -9.33 19.08 -32.78
CA GLY A 21 -9.14 17.71 -32.31
C GLY A 21 -9.58 16.59 -33.28
N LEU A 22 -8.75 15.56 -33.38
CA LEU A 22 -9.08 14.29 -34.03
C LEU A 22 -10.13 13.56 -33.18
N GLU A 23 -11.41 13.71 -33.50
CA GLU A 23 -12.48 12.93 -32.88
C GLU A 23 -12.57 11.54 -33.53
N PHE A 24 -12.42 10.49 -32.72
CA PHE A 24 -12.74 9.13 -33.12
C PHE A 24 -14.27 8.97 -33.20
N LYS A 25 -14.83 9.03 -34.41
CA LYS A 25 -16.24 8.68 -34.64
C LYS A 25 -16.45 7.20 -34.36
N THR A 26 -17.03 6.90 -33.21
CA THR A 26 -17.50 5.55 -32.86
C THR A 26 -18.84 5.31 -33.55
N PHE A 27 -18.90 4.30 -34.42
CA PHE A 27 -20.11 3.95 -35.19
C PHE A 27 -21.10 3.06 -34.42
N LEU A 28 -20.98 3.01 -33.09
CA LEU A 28 -21.96 2.34 -32.25
C LEU A 28 -23.05 3.33 -31.86
N PRO A 29 -24.33 2.93 -31.87
CA PRO A 29 -25.43 3.82 -31.49
C PRO A 29 -25.15 4.36 -30.08
N THR A 30 -24.92 5.67 -29.99
CA THR A 30 -24.73 6.35 -28.72
C THR A 30 -26.10 6.87 -28.32
N ASP A 31 -26.77 6.18 -27.39
CA ASP A 31 -27.93 6.74 -26.71
C ASP A 31 -27.45 7.91 -25.85
N SER A 32 -27.78 9.13 -26.25
CA SER A 32 -27.41 10.40 -25.60
C SER A 32 -27.99 10.60 -24.19
N ASN A 33 -28.62 9.57 -23.63
CA ASN A 33 -29.27 9.58 -22.31
C ASN A 33 -28.68 8.56 -21.33
N ALA A 34 -27.55 7.92 -21.67
CA ALA A 34 -26.86 7.04 -20.73
C ALA A 34 -26.20 7.87 -19.61
N PRO A 35 -26.50 7.62 -18.32
CA PRO A 35 -25.76 8.23 -17.24
C PRO A 35 -24.28 7.89 -17.40
N ARG A 36 -23.41 8.89 -17.22
CA ARG A 36 -21.95 8.77 -17.13
C ARG A 36 -21.62 7.49 -16.38
N ALA A 37 -20.97 6.54 -17.05
CA ALA A 37 -20.61 5.26 -16.46
C ALA A 37 -19.90 5.52 -15.12
N THR A 38 -20.63 5.32 -14.03
CA THR A 38 -20.02 5.03 -12.74
C THR A 38 -19.17 3.80 -12.96
N SER A 39 -17.91 3.84 -12.52
CA SER A 39 -17.05 2.66 -12.45
C SER A 39 -17.91 1.48 -11.99
N PRO A 40 -17.89 0.33 -12.70
CA PRO A 40 -18.74 -0.79 -12.33
C PRO A 40 -18.43 -1.12 -10.88
N SER A 41 -19.44 -1.01 -10.01
CA SER A 41 -19.36 -1.55 -8.66
C SER A 41 -18.91 -3.00 -8.80
N PRO A 42 -17.89 -3.45 -8.05
CA PRO A 42 -17.37 -4.79 -8.20
C PRO A 42 -18.53 -5.78 -8.09
N PRO A 43 -18.58 -6.82 -8.94
CA PRO A 43 -19.62 -7.84 -8.81
C PRO A 43 -19.61 -8.39 -7.39
N ASP A 44 -20.78 -8.55 -6.77
CA ASP A 44 -20.92 -9.21 -5.46
C ASP A 44 -20.48 -10.68 -5.59
N VAL A 45 -19.17 -10.89 -5.46
CA VAL A 45 -18.54 -12.21 -5.52
C VAL A 45 -18.56 -12.80 -4.12
N PRO A 46 -19.27 -13.93 -3.90
CA PRO A 46 -19.27 -14.60 -2.60
C PRO A 46 -17.85 -14.95 -2.18
N TYR A 47 -17.56 -14.86 -0.87
CA TYR A 47 -16.28 -15.29 -0.32
C TYR A 47 -15.96 -16.72 -0.76
N SER A 48 -14.84 -16.88 -1.46
CA SER A 48 -14.29 -18.18 -1.80
C SER A 48 -12.77 -18.08 -1.83
N PRO A 49 -12.06 -18.86 -0.98
CA PRO A 49 -10.61 -18.74 -0.82
C PRO A 49 -9.84 -19.12 -2.09
N PHE A 50 -10.47 -19.83 -3.03
CA PHE A 50 -9.89 -20.26 -4.30
C PHE A 50 -10.44 -19.47 -5.50
N ASN A 51 -11.33 -18.51 -5.28
CA ASN A 51 -11.89 -17.71 -6.37
C ASN A 51 -11.00 -16.48 -6.62
N LEU A 52 -10.32 -16.44 -7.76
CA LEU A 52 -9.50 -15.29 -8.14
C LEU A 52 -10.33 -14.00 -8.26
N ALA A 53 -11.59 -14.09 -8.71
CA ALA A 53 -12.46 -12.92 -8.84
C ALA A 53 -12.77 -12.26 -7.49
N TYR A 54 -12.77 -13.03 -6.40
CA TYR A 54 -12.90 -12.49 -5.05
C TYR A 54 -11.71 -11.60 -4.67
N TYR A 55 -10.49 -12.00 -5.04
CA TYR A 55 -9.29 -11.22 -4.69
C TYR A 55 -9.05 -10.03 -5.62
N GLN A 56 -9.56 -10.06 -6.85
CA GLN A 56 -9.35 -8.99 -7.84
C GLN A 56 -9.76 -7.61 -7.31
N THR A 57 -10.80 -7.53 -6.48
CA THR A 57 -11.29 -6.28 -5.87
C THR A 57 -10.24 -5.59 -5.00
N TYR A 58 -9.33 -6.33 -4.36
CA TYR A 58 -8.24 -5.76 -3.56
C TYR A 58 -7.04 -5.27 -4.40
N PHE A 59 -7.01 -5.57 -5.70
CA PHE A 59 -5.93 -5.20 -6.61
C PHE A 59 -6.37 -4.25 -7.72
N ASP A 60 -7.67 -4.01 -7.85
CA ASP A 60 -8.24 -3.04 -8.80
C ASP A 60 -8.14 -1.61 -8.23
N VAL A 61 -6.92 -1.06 -8.24
CA VAL A 61 -6.62 0.27 -7.70
C VAL A 61 -5.60 1.01 -8.56
N ASP A 62 -5.84 2.31 -8.77
CA ASP A 62 -4.92 3.18 -9.50
C ASP A 62 -3.67 3.53 -8.69
N THR A 63 -2.52 3.64 -9.38
CA THR A 63 -1.24 4.06 -8.79
C THR A 63 -1.34 5.40 -8.05
N ASN A 64 -2.08 6.37 -8.60
CA ASN A 64 -2.25 7.69 -7.96
C ASN A 64 -2.96 7.57 -6.61
N THR A 65 -3.93 6.68 -6.50
CA THR A 65 -4.64 6.38 -5.25
C THR A 65 -3.70 5.77 -4.23
N VAL A 66 -2.85 4.83 -4.64
CA VAL A 66 -1.83 4.24 -3.77
C VAL A 66 -0.86 5.28 -3.26
N LEU A 67 -0.32 6.15 -4.13
CA LEU A 67 0.60 7.22 -3.72
C LEU A 67 -0.03 8.18 -2.73
N LYS A 68 -1.30 8.55 -2.95
CA LYS A 68 -2.07 9.36 -2.00
C LYS A 68 -2.22 8.64 -0.66
N ARG A 69 -2.59 7.36 -0.65
CA ARG A 69 -2.75 6.53 0.56
C ARG A 69 -1.42 6.41 1.33
N VAL A 70 -0.30 6.17 0.65
CA VAL A 70 1.05 6.16 1.26
C VAL A 70 1.37 7.51 1.91
N GLY A 71 1.16 8.62 1.19
CA GLY A 71 1.41 9.96 1.73
C GLY A 71 0.54 10.29 2.94
N MET A 72 -0.73 9.91 2.90
CA MET A 72 -1.65 10.11 4.02
C MET A 72 -1.32 9.22 5.22
N ALA A 73 -0.83 7.99 5.01
CA ALA A 73 -0.40 7.12 6.09
C ALA A 73 0.84 7.64 6.85
N MET A 74 1.67 8.49 6.21
CA MET A 74 2.79 9.18 6.87
C MET A 74 2.34 10.32 7.79
N ILE A 75 1.11 10.82 7.63
CA ILE A 75 0.51 11.87 8.46
C ILE A 75 -0.58 11.22 9.30
N PRO A 76 -0.27 10.81 10.54
CA PRO A 76 -1.13 9.93 11.29
C PRO A 76 -2.46 10.60 11.64
N ARG A 77 -3.54 10.10 11.03
CA ARG A 77 -4.93 10.46 11.31
C ARG A 77 -5.73 9.20 11.66
N SER A 78 -6.72 9.36 12.52
CA SER A 78 -7.72 8.33 12.79
C SER A 78 -8.64 8.17 11.57
N GLY A 79 -9.26 7.00 11.41
CA GLY A 79 -10.27 6.80 10.37
C GLY A 79 -9.71 6.64 8.96
N PHE A 80 -8.44 6.26 8.81
CA PHE A 80 -7.76 6.14 7.51
C PHE A 80 -8.54 5.29 6.49
N ILE A 81 -9.10 4.16 6.93
CA ILE A 81 -9.86 3.27 6.04
C ILE A 81 -11.11 3.98 5.50
N VAL A 82 -11.86 4.66 6.36
CA VAL A 82 -13.10 5.34 5.98
C VAL A 82 -12.80 6.60 5.15
N GLU A 83 -11.84 7.42 5.58
CA GLU A 83 -11.56 8.73 5.00
C GLU A 83 -10.63 8.71 3.79
N ASN A 84 -9.67 7.76 3.75
CA ASN A 84 -8.63 7.72 2.72
C ASN A 84 -8.72 6.49 1.82
N CYS A 85 -9.44 5.45 2.25
CA CYS A 85 -9.71 4.27 1.44
C CYS A 85 -11.17 4.12 1.01
N ASP A 86 -12.03 5.13 1.24
CA ASP A 86 -13.46 5.09 0.91
C ASP A 86 -14.17 3.85 1.48
N GLY A 87 -13.71 3.37 2.65
CA GLY A 87 -14.23 2.17 3.31
C GLY A 87 -13.74 0.84 2.72
N GLN A 88 -12.94 0.85 1.65
CA GLN A 88 -12.39 -0.35 1.00
C GLN A 88 -10.87 -0.24 0.83
N ILE A 89 -10.14 -0.91 1.71
CA ILE A 89 -8.68 -0.97 1.66
C ILE A 89 -8.21 -1.98 0.61
N ASP A 90 -7.12 -1.66 -0.09
CA ASP A 90 -6.50 -2.50 -1.10
C ASP A 90 -5.31 -3.31 -0.53
N LEU A 91 -4.88 -4.35 -1.26
CA LEU A 91 -3.67 -5.13 -0.98
C LEU A 91 -2.52 -4.82 -1.93
N TYR A 92 -2.80 -4.22 -3.09
CA TYR A 92 -1.80 -3.84 -4.09
C TYR A 92 -0.81 -2.80 -3.53
N GLY A 93 -1.31 -1.73 -2.93
CA GLY A 93 -0.50 -0.66 -2.35
C GLY A 93 0.40 -1.12 -1.21
N PRO A 94 -0.10 -1.84 -0.19
CA PRO A 94 0.70 -2.47 0.84
C PRO A 94 1.82 -3.35 0.29
N PHE A 95 1.52 -4.21 -0.70
CA PHE A 95 2.51 -5.07 -1.34
C PHE A 95 3.66 -4.25 -1.97
N TRP A 96 3.33 -3.24 -2.77
CA TRP A 96 4.34 -2.42 -3.43
C TRP A 96 5.09 -1.49 -2.48
N THR A 97 4.44 -0.99 -1.43
CA THR A 97 5.07 -0.19 -0.38
C THR A 97 6.17 -0.99 0.31
N LEU A 98 5.85 -2.22 0.73
CA LEU A 98 6.82 -3.13 1.37
C LEU A 98 7.94 -3.54 0.41
N THR A 99 7.60 -3.89 -0.83
CA THR A 99 8.59 -4.27 -1.86
C THR A 99 9.57 -3.12 -2.14
N THR A 100 9.06 -1.91 -2.29
CA THR A 100 9.87 -0.71 -2.54
C THR A 100 10.77 -0.43 -1.35
N LEU A 101 10.26 -0.55 -0.12
CA LEU A 101 11.06 -0.38 1.08
C LEU A 101 12.20 -1.40 1.17
N ILE A 102 11.94 -2.68 0.87
CA ILE A 102 12.98 -3.72 0.81
C ILE A 102 14.10 -3.32 -0.15
N LEU A 103 13.73 -2.89 -1.35
CA LEU A 103 14.69 -2.47 -2.37
C LEU A 103 15.50 -1.25 -1.92
N VAL A 104 14.85 -0.23 -1.35
CA VAL A 104 15.52 0.99 -0.86
C VAL A 104 16.45 0.68 0.31
N LEU A 105 16.05 -0.15 1.26
CA LEU A 105 16.90 -0.59 2.37
C LEU A 105 18.16 -1.31 1.85
N TYR A 106 17.98 -2.24 0.91
CA TYR A 106 19.09 -2.94 0.30
C TYR A 106 20.04 -1.98 -0.44
N ILE A 107 19.52 -1.14 -1.33
CA ILE A 107 20.34 -0.19 -2.10
C ILE A 107 21.07 0.77 -1.16
N THR A 108 20.38 1.43 -0.23
CA THR A 108 21.00 2.43 0.65
C THR A 108 22.09 1.83 1.54
N SER A 109 21.85 0.65 2.10
CA SER A 109 22.82 -0.02 2.98
C SER A 109 24.03 -0.58 2.21
N THR A 110 23.81 -1.11 1.00
CA THR A 110 24.92 -1.55 0.12
C THR A 110 25.76 -0.39 -0.39
N LEU A 111 25.16 0.76 -0.68
CA LEU A 111 25.88 1.99 -1.03
C LEU A 111 26.76 2.47 0.13
N LEU A 112 26.21 2.53 1.34
CA LEU A 112 26.98 2.90 2.54
C LEU A 112 28.17 1.97 2.79
N SER A 113 27.94 0.66 2.65
CA SER A 113 28.98 -0.35 2.79
C SER A 113 30.07 -0.18 1.72
N SER A 114 29.68 0.08 0.48
CA SER A 114 30.61 0.28 -0.65
C SER A 114 31.47 1.54 -0.47
N ILE A 115 30.88 2.66 -0.01
CA ILE A 115 31.61 3.89 0.31
C ILE A 115 32.64 3.63 1.41
N THR A 116 32.23 2.93 2.47
CA THR A 116 33.11 2.60 3.60
C THR A 116 34.29 1.72 3.16
N GLN A 117 34.02 0.69 2.35
CA GLN A 117 35.04 -0.19 1.80
C GLN A 117 36.04 0.56 0.90
N TYR A 118 35.55 1.46 0.06
CA TYR A 118 36.38 2.33 -0.78
C TYR A 118 37.32 3.20 0.06
N LEU A 119 36.79 3.86 1.11
CA LEU A 119 37.60 4.70 2.00
C LEU A 119 38.63 3.91 2.80
N GLN A 120 38.35 2.64 3.11
CA GLN A 120 39.23 1.77 3.89
C GLN A 120 40.16 0.90 3.03
N SER A 121 40.12 1.03 1.69
CA SER A 121 40.88 0.16 0.76
C SER A 121 40.67 -1.34 1.01
N SER A 122 39.44 -1.73 1.39
CA SER A 122 39.05 -3.12 1.68
C SER A 122 38.51 -3.82 0.43
N HIS A 123 38.59 -5.16 0.41
CA HIS A 123 37.99 -5.97 -0.64
C HIS A 123 36.45 -5.95 -0.59
N ALA A 124 35.83 -6.11 -1.75
CA ALA A 124 34.38 -6.17 -1.92
C ALA A 124 33.78 -7.42 -1.24
N SER A 125 32.79 -7.22 -0.37
CA SER A 125 32.02 -8.31 0.26
C SER A 125 30.68 -8.55 -0.45
N SER A 126 30.15 -9.77 -0.35
CA SER A 126 28.82 -10.10 -0.88
C SER A 126 27.71 -9.50 -0.01
N ASN A 127 26.77 -8.80 -0.64
CA ASN A 127 25.62 -8.18 0.02
C ASN A 127 24.32 -9.00 -0.10
N LEU A 128 24.36 -10.21 -0.69
CA LEU A 128 23.17 -11.04 -0.87
C LEU A 128 22.44 -11.39 0.44
N PRO A 129 23.13 -11.70 1.56
CA PRO A 129 22.46 -11.94 2.84
C PRO A 129 21.65 -10.73 3.33
N LEU A 130 22.07 -9.50 2.98
CA LEU A 130 21.38 -8.27 3.36
C LEU A 130 20.03 -8.14 2.65
N LEU A 131 19.95 -8.50 1.36
CA LEU A 131 18.68 -8.52 0.63
C LEU A 131 17.71 -9.54 1.22
N SER A 132 18.20 -10.76 1.51
CA SER A 132 17.38 -11.80 2.16
C SER A 132 16.89 -11.37 3.54
N THR A 133 17.75 -10.68 4.31
CA THR A 133 17.40 -10.10 5.61
C THR A 133 16.30 -9.04 5.45
N ALA A 134 16.42 -8.12 4.49
CA ALA A 134 15.42 -7.10 4.21
C ALA A 134 14.07 -7.72 3.84
N VAL A 135 14.06 -8.67 2.89
CA VAL A 135 12.84 -9.39 2.48
C VAL A 135 12.17 -10.05 3.68
N SER A 136 12.94 -10.80 4.47
CA SER A 136 12.42 -11.56 5.61
C SER A 136 11.83 -10.65 6.66
N VAL A 137 12.57 -9.64 7.11
CA VAL A 137 12.14 -8.74 8.19
C VAL A 137 10.94 -7.91 7.76
N ILE A 138 10.98 -7.32 6.56
CA ILE A 138 9.93 -6.37 6.12
C ILE A 138 8.63 -7.09 5.81
N TYR A 139 8.66 -8.24 5.12
CA TYR A 139 7.42 -8.99 4.87
C TYR A 139 6.89 -9.72 6.09
N PHE A 140 7.77 -10.25 6.96
CA PHE A 140 7.31 -10.85 8.21
C PHE A 140 6.58 -9.80 9.07
N TYR A 141 7.14 -8.61 9.22
CA TYR A 141 6.51 -7.53 9.96
C TYR A 141 5.27 -6.97 9.25
N GLY A 142 5.35 -6.70 7.95
CA GLY A 142 4.31 -6.01 7.18
C GLY A 142 3.13 -6.89 6.78
N LEU A 143 3.30 -8.22 6.73
CA LEU A 143 2.26 -9.17 6.30
C LEU A 143 2.03 -10.29 7.33
N GLY A 144 3.10 -10.92 7.81
CA GLY A 144 2.99 -12.05 8.74
C GLY A 144 2.39 -11.65 10.09
N LEU A 145 2.95 -10.61 10.71
CA LEU A 145 2.50 -10.11 12.00
C LEU A 145 1.03 -9.60 11.99
N PRO A 146 0.59 -8.75 11.03
CA PRO A 146 -0.81 -8.34 10.95
C PRO A 146 -1.77 -9.51 10.67
N ALA A 147 -1.37 -10.50 9.87
CA ALA A 147 -2.19 -11.71 9.69
C ALA A 147 -2.35 -12.49 11.00
N PHE A 148 -1.28 -12.62 11.78
CA PHE A 148 -1.33 -13.25 13.11
C PHE A 148 -2.19 -12.45 14.09
N LEU A 149 -2.03 -11.12 14.13
CA LEU A 149 -2.84 -10.23 14.96
C LEU A 149 -4.32 -10.35 14.61
N TRP A 150 -4.65 -10.31 13.31
CA TRP A 150 -6.02 -10.54 12.83
C TRP A 150 -6.55 -11.91 13.28
N GLY A 151 -5.79 -12.99 13.11
CA GLY A 151 -6.19 -14.32 13.57
C GLY A 151 -6.45 -14.38 15.08
N ALA A 152 -5.59 -13.73 15.88
CA ALA A 152 -5.78 -13.61 17.32
C ALA A 152 -7.07 -12.86 17.68
N THR A 153 -7.38 -11.77 16.98
CA THR A 153 -8.64 -11.05 17.20
C THR A 153 -9.88 -11.86 16.85
N LYS A 154 -9.82 -12.71 15.81
CA LYS A 154 -10.91 -13.63 15.47
C LYS A 154 -11.12 -14.70 16.55
N TRP A 155 -10.03 -15.25 17.09
CA TRP A 155 -10.13 -16.18 18.22
C TRP A 155 -10.71 -15.51 19.47
N LEU A 156 -10.38 -14.25 19.72
CA LEU A 156 -10.88 -13.49 20.87
C LEU A 156 -12.30 -12.93 20.69
N GLY A 157 -12.98 -13.20 19.57
CA GLY A 157 -14.35 -12.77 19.31
C GLY A 157 -14.49 -11.27 19.03
N VAL A 158 -13.43 -10.60 18.58
CA VAL A 158 -13.52 -9.23 18.05
C VAL A 158 -14.37 -9.26 16.78
N GLY A 159 -15.24 -8.26 16.59
CA GLY A 159 -16.24 -8.20 15.52
C GLY A 159 -15.68 -8.17 14.09
N GLU A 160 -16.37 -7.46 13.19
CA GLU A 160 -16.02 -7.42 11.77
C GLU A 160 -14.76 -6.56 11.52
N TRP A 161 -13.59 -7.16 11.76
CA TRP A 161 -12.29 -6.68 11.27
C TRP A 161 -11.74 -7.62 10.19
N GLY A 162 -11.41 -7.07 9.03
CA GLY A 162 -10.93 -7.80 7.86
C GLY A 162 -9.42 -8.03 7.89
N VAL A 163 -8.97 -9.15 7.32
CA VAL A 163 -7.52 -9.42 7.17
C VAL A 163 -6.87 -8.39 6.25
N ALA A 164 -7.56 -7.96 5.20
CA ALA A 164 -7.08 -6.93 4.28
C ALA A 164 -6.86 -5.58 4.99
N GLU A 165 -7.71 -5.25 5.97
CA GLU A 165 -7.55 -4.04 6.80
C GLU A 165 -6.31 -4.12 7.69
N ALA A 166 -6.07 -5.27 8.32
CA ALA A 166 -4.86 -5.49 9.11
C ALA A 166 -3.60 -5.41 8.25
N LEU A 167 -3.57 -6.13 7.12
CA LEU A 167 -2.45 -6.14 6.17
C LEU A 167 -2.21 -4.75 5.58
N GLY A 168 -3.28 -4.04 5.21
CA GLY A 168 -3.19 -2.75 4.58
C GLY A 168 -2.70 -1.66 5.53
N LEU A 169 -3.21 -1.60 6.76
CA LEU A 169 -2.73 -0.66 7.77
C LEU A 169 -1.24 -0.86 8.05
N TYR A 170 -0.79 -2.10 8.23
CA TYR A 170 0.63 -2.39 8.45
C TYR A 170 1.48 -2.04 7.23
N GLY A 171 1.09 -2.46 6.02
CA GLY A 171 1.86 -2.17 4.82
C GLY A 171 1.98 -0.67 4.52
N TYR A 172 0.89 0.09 4.63
CA TYR A 172 0.92 1.55 4.44
C TYR A 172 1.71 2.27 5.54
N SER A 173 1.64 1.80 6.80
CA SER A 173 2.43 2.39 7.89
C SER A 173 3.94 2.33 7.63
N MET A 174 4.40 1.31 6.90
CA MET A 174 5.82 1.16 6.56
C MET A 174 6.29 2.13 5.49
N GLY A 175 5.39 2.81 4.78
CA GLY A 175 5.72 3.78 3.73
C GLY A 175 6.65 4.89 4.21
N VAL A 176 6.51 5.35 5.46
CA VAL A 176 7.38 6.38 6.06
C VAL A 176 8.86 5.99 6.06
N TYR A 177 9.17 4.69 6.09
CA TYR A 177 10.55 4.23 6.09
C TYR A 177 11.23 4.35 4.72
N ILE A 178 10.48 4.54 3.63
CA ILE A 178 11.05 4.75 2.30
C ILE A 178 11.88 6.05 2.26
N PRO A 179 11.31 7.25 2.52
CA PRO A 179 12.10 8.48 2.56
C PRO A 179 13.12 8.49 3.71
N VAL A 180 12.79 7.90 4.88
CA VAL A 180 13.75 7.78 6.00
C VAL A 180 14.99 7.01 5.57
N SER A 181 14.84 5.89 4.84
CA SER A 181 15.96 5.08 4.38
C SER A 181 16.88 5.84 3.42
N LEU A 182 16.29 6.65 2.52
CA LEU A 182 17.06 7.52 1.63
C LEU A 182 17.82 8.60 2.41
N LEU A 183 17.18 9.24 3.41
CA LEU A 183 17.83 10.25 4.26
C LEU A 183 18.96 9.65 5.11
N CYS A 184 18.86 8.38 5.51
CA CYS A 184 19.91 7.67 6.24
C CYS A 184 21.19 7.43 5.43
N LEU A 185 21.21 7.71 4.12
CA LEU A 185 22.45 7.78 3.33
C LEU A 185 23.44 8.82 3.90
N ILE A 186 22.95 9.86 4.56
CA ILE A 186 23.80 10.83 5.25
C ILE A 186 24.50 10.10 6.42
N PRO A 187 25.85 10.00 6.44
CA PRO A 187 26.60 9.20 7.40
C PRO A 187 26.76 9.87 8.77
N VAL A 188 25.66 10.36 9.33
CA VAL A 188 25.60 11.02 10.65
C VAL A 188 24.82 10.12 11.59
N GLY A 189 25.51 9.52 12.57
CA GLY A 189 24.93 8.50 13.46
C GLY A 189 23.70 8.98 14.22
N ILE A 190 23.76 10.16 14.86
CA ILE A 190 22.63 10.72 15.61
C ILE A 190 21.43 11.03 14.70
N LEU A 191 21.68 11.50 13.47
CA LEU A 191 20.64 11.79 12.50
C LEU A 191 19.87 10.52 12.13
N ARG A 192 20.57 9.40 11.90
CA ARG A 192 19.93 8.11 11.60
C ARG A 192 19.05 7.60 12.74
N TRP A 193 19.50 7.73 13.99
CA TRP A 193 18.68 7.41 15.16
C TRP A 193 17.41 8.25 15.20
N VAL A 194 17.54 9.57 15.04
CA VAL A 194 16.38 10.49 15.05
C VAL A 194 15.41 10.18 13.92
N LEU A 195 15.90 9.96 12.69
CA LEU A 195 15.07 9.66 11.53
C LEU A 195 14.32 8.33 11.68
N VAL A 196 15.01 7.27 12.10
CA VAL A 196 14.38 5.94 12.26
C VAL A 196 13.34 5.95 13.36
N PHE A 197 13.66 6.52 14.53
CA PHE A 197 12.69 6.57 15.65
C PHE A 197 11.60 7.63 15.43
N GLY A 198 11.87 8.69 14.68
CA GLY A 198 10.83 9.62 14.22
C GLY A 198 9.85 8.95 13.26
N GLY A 199 10.35 8.14 12.33
CA GLY A 199 9.53 7.28 11.47
C GLY A 199 8.69 6.30 12.29
N ALA A 200 9.27 5.64 13.29
CA ALA A 200 8.58 4.74 14.21
C ALA A 200 7.50 5.45 15.04
N ALA A 201 7.74 6.67 15.49
CA ALA A 201 6.75 7.45 16.22
C ALA A 201 5.55 7.79 15.32
N SER A 202 5.81 8.25 14.08
CA SER A 202 4.74 8.57 13.12
C SER A 202 3.92 7.33 12.73
N SER A 203 4.60 6.28 12.24
CA SER A 203 3.94 5.05 11.79
C SER A 203 3.34 4.23 12.93
N GLY A 204 3.97 4.20 14.11
CA GLY A 204 3.41 3.58 15.30
C GLY A 204 2.16 4.31 15.80
N TYR A 205 2.17 5.66 15.80
CA TYR A 205 0.98 6.43 16.15
C TYR A 205 -0.14 6.22 15.12
N PHE A 206 0.16 6.16 13.82
CA PHE A 206 -0.81 5.76 12.77
C PHE A 206 -1.45 4.39 13.06
N LEU A 207 -0.64 3.37 13.38
CA LEU A 207 -1.15 2.04 13.71
C LEU A 207 -2.04 2.07 14.94
N VAL A 208 -1.63 2.76 16.01
CA VAL A 208 -2.43 2.86 17.24
C VAL A 208 -3.77 3.53 16.98
N GLN A 209 -3.79 4.64 16.23
CA GLN A 209 -5.02 5.38 15.93
C GLN A 209 -6.03 4.55 15.12
N ASN A 210 -5.56 3.65 14.26
CA ASN A 210 -6.44 2.87 13.39
C ASN A 210 -6.77 1.47 13.94
N ILE A 211 -5.92 0.88 14.78
CA ILE A 211 -6.14 -0.47 15.35
C ILE A 211 -6.83 -0.39 16.72
N TYR A 212 -6.51 0.59 17.56
CA TYR A 212 -7.08 0.67 18.91
C TYR A 212 -8.62 0.73 18.91
N PRO A 213 -9.31 1.51 18.05
CA PRO A 213 -10.77 1.52 18.00
C PRO A 213 -11.38 0.13 17.72
N VAL A 214 -10.74 -0.67 16.87
CA VAL A 214 -11.15 -2.05 16.55
C VAL A 214 -10.98 -2.96 17.77
N LEU A 215 -9.88 -2.83 18.51
CA LEU A 215 -9.66 -3.63 19.73
C LEU A 215 -10.56 -3.17 20.88
N ALA A 216 -10.93 -1.89 20.91
CA ALA A 216 -11.75 -1.30 21.96
C ALA A 216 -13.24 -1.65 21.82
N SER A 217 -13.70 -1.96 20.61
CA SER A 217 -15.08 -2.40 20.33
C SER A 217 -15.37 -3.83 20.84
N ALA A 218 -14.34 -4.61 21.16
CA ALA A 218 -14.49 -5.93 21.75
C ALA A 218 -14.95 -5.85 23.22
N ASP A 219 -15.88 -6.74 23.60
CA ASP A 219 -16.36 -6.86 24.98
C ASP A 219 -15.23 -7.31 25.94
N ASN A 220 -14.32 -8.14 25.46
CA ASN A 220 -13.18 -8.63 26.24
C ASN A 220 -12.13 -7.53 26.44
N LYS A 221 -12.01 -7.02 27.67
CA LYS A 221 -11.01 -6.02 28.05
C LYS A 221 -9.56 -6.48 27.81
N MET A 222 -9.28 -7.78 27.82
CA MET A 222 -7.94 -8.30 27.53
C MET A 222 -7.53 -8.05 26.08
N THR A 223 -8.47 -7.98 25.13
CA THR A 223 -8.19 -7.67 23.72
C THR A 223 -7.50 -6.32 23.57
N ARG A 224 -7.86 -5.34 24.41
CA ARG A 224 -7.26 -4.00 24.39
C ARG A 224 -5.77 -4.03 24.72
N LEU A 225 -5.29 -5.03 25.46
CA LEU A 225 -3.86 -5.18 25.77
C LEU A 225 -3.01 -5.53 24.54
N LEU A 226 -3.61 -6.04 23.46
CA LEU A 226 -2.89 -6.29 22.20
C LEU A 226 -2.27 -5.01 21.63
N ILE A 227 -2.80 -3.83 21.94
CA ILE A 227 -2.19 -2.57 21.51
C ILE A 227 -0.78 -2.38 22.07
N VAL A 228 -0.50 -2.89 23.28
CA VAL A 228 0.83 -2.85 23.88
C VAL A 228 1.80 -3.72 23.08
N ALA A 229 1.35 -4.90 22.63
CA ALA A 229 2.13 -5.76 21.76
C ALA A 229 2.40 -5.10 20.39
N VAL A 230 1.40 -4.43 19.81
CA VAL A 230 1.56 -3.66 18.56
C VAL A 230 2.65 -2.58 18.72
N ILE A 231 2.59 -1.78 19.79
CA ILE A 231 3.58 -0.72 20.05
C ILE A 231 4.97 -1.31 20.27
N ALA A 232 5.08 -2.35 21.10
CA ALA A 232 6.36 -2.99 21.42
C ALA A 232 7.01 -3.62 20.19
N LEU A 233 6.24 -4.36 19.38
CA LEU A 233 6.74 -4.99 18.16
C LEU A 233 7.10 -3.96 17.09
N HIS A 234 6.35 -2.85 17.00
CA HIS A 234 6.70 -1.75 16.10
C HIS A 234 8.02 -1.07 16.50
N GLY A 235 8.23 -0.83 17.81
CA GLY A 235 9.51 -0.34 18.32
C GLY A 235 10.66 -1.33 18.07
N GLY A 236 10.41 -2.62 18.26
CA GLY A 236 11.37 -3.68 17.93
C GLY A 236 11.72 -3.71 16.44
N MET A 237 10.74 -3.50 15.57
CA MET A 237 10.94 -3.39 14.12
C MET A 237 11.78 -2.15 13.75
N ALA A 238 11.52 -0.99 14.34
CA ALA A 238 12.32 0.21 14.13
C ALA A 238 13.78 0.01 14.56
N LEU A 239 13.99 -0.64 15.71
CA LEU A 239 15.32 -1.00 16.18
C LEU A 239 16.01 -1.97 15.22
N ALA A 240 15.29 -2.98 14.70
CA ALA A 240 15.81 -3.90 13.71
C ALA A 240 16.23 -3.16 12.43
N ILE A 241 15.42 -2.23 11.91
CA ILE A 241 15.82 -1.40 10.76
C ILE A 241 17.12 -0.65 11.05
N LYS A 242 17.19 0.04 12.20
CA LYS A 242 18.37 0.82 12.58
C LYS A 242 19.63 -0.05 12.65
N VAL A 243 19.52 -1.22 13.28
CA VAL A 243 20.67 -2.09 13.58
C VAL A 243 21.14 -2.84 12.34
N LEU A 244 20.22 -3.37 11.54
CA LEU A 244 20.54 -4.23 10.41
C LEU A 244 20.98 -3.45 9.16
N PHE A 245 20.48 -2.23 8.95
CA PHE A 245 20.72 -1.50 7.69
C PHE A 245 21.54 -0.22 7.83
N PHE A 246 21.53 0.43 9.00
CA PHE A 246 22.07 1.80 9.17
C PHE A 246 23.08 1.96 10.31
N SER A 247 23.57 0.86 10.88
CA SER A 247 24.61 0.88 11.92
C SER A 247 26.02 0.96 11.35
#